data_AF-A0A6H1ZNT1-F1
#
_entry.id   AF-A0A6H1ZNT1-F1
#
_cell.length_a   1.000
_cell.length_b   1.000
_cell.length_c   1.000
_cell.angle_alpha   90.00
_cell.angle_beta   90.00
_cell.angle_gamma   90.00
#
_symmetry.space_group_name_H-M   'P 1'
#
loop_
_entity.id
_entity.type
_entity.pdbx_description
1 polymer ?
#
loop_
_entity_poly.entity_id
_entity_poly.type
_entity_poly.pdbx_seq_one_letter_code
_entity_poly.pdbx_strand_id
1 'polypeptide(L)'
;MITEEEKQEIIGLAVEKALLMLPEVVGNMMKQHATMSKLNSKFYADYPEFQKHKDAVVSVIEKLDAENPFINYEDLLVKAVPEIRKRITLVKTMDVVNTPSPNRDYSNTNIIDIQSTNVHGAI
;
A
#
# COMPACT_ATOMS: atom_id res chain seq x y z
N MET A 1 8.97 35.99 -30.69
CA MET A 1 7.62 35.42 -30.86
C MET A 1 7.82 34.20 -31.74
N ILE A 2 7.58 33.00 -31.22
CA ILE A 2 7.80 31.75 -31.96
C ILE A 2 6.60 31.58 -32.90
N THR A 3 6.82 31.21 -34.15
CA THR A 3 5.72 30.97 -35.09
C THR A 3 5.00 29.66 -34.76
N GLU A 4 3.74 29.51 -35.16
CA GLU A 4 3.02 28.25 -34.91
C GLU A 4 3.66 27.06 -35.67
N GLU A 5 4.35 27.29 -36.80
CA GLU A 5 5.11 26.25 -37.50
C GLU A 5 6.34 25.80 -36.71
N GLU A 6 7.15 26.74 -36.19
CA GLU A 6 8.30 26.42 -35.33
C GLU A 6 7.87 25.67 -34.06
N LYS A 7 6.71 26.02 -33.50
CA LYS A 7 6.13 25.32 -32.34
C LYS A 7 5.73 23.89 -32.67
N GLN A 8 5.12 23.65 -33.83
CA GLN A 8 4.77 22.29 -34.27
C GLN A 8 6.02 21.44 -34.56
N GLU A 9 7.07 22.03 -35.12
CA GLU A 9 8.35 21.35 -35.35
C GLU A 9 9.02 20.94 -34.04
N ILE A 10 9.05 21.84 -33.04
CA ILE A 10 9.57 21.55 -31.70
C ILE A 10 8.78 20.41 -31.04
N ILE A 11 7.44 20.43 -31.15
CA ILE A 11 6.58 19.38 -30.61
C ILE A 11 6.86 18.05 -31.33
N GLY A 12 6.98 18.06 -32.65
CA GLY A 12 7.30 16.87 -33.45
C GLY A 12 8.61 16.22 -33.03
N LEU A 13 9.67 17.02 -32.90
CA LEU A 13 10.99 16.55 -32.43
C LEU A 13 10.95 15.98 -31.01
N ALA A 14 10.16 16.59 -30.12
CA ALA A 14 9.98 16.10 -28.75
C ALA A 14 9.23 14.76 -28.72
N VAL A 15 8.18 14.60 -29.53
CA VAL A 15 7.42 13.35 -29.65
C VAL A 15 8.29 12.25 -30.27
N GLU A 16 9.04 12.55 -31.31
CA GLU A 16 9.95 11.58 -31.93
C GLU A 16 11.00 11.08 -30.93
N LYS A 17 11.66 12.00 -30.20
CA LYS A 17 12.59 11.63 -29.13
C LYS A 17 11.93 10.78 -28.04
N ALA A 18 10.72 11.14 -27.62
CA ALA A 18 9.98 10.36 -26.63
C ALA A 18 9.70 8.93 -27.12
N LEU A 19 9.24 8.78 -28.36
CA LEU A 19 8.95 7.47 -28.97
C LEU A 19 10.23 6.63 -29.11
N LEU A 20 11.36 7.24 -29.46
CA LEU A 20 12.65 6.56 -29.55
C LEU A 20 13.19 6.09 -28.19
N MET A 21 12.84 6.79 -27.10
CA MET A 21 13.24 6.42 -25.73
C MET A 21 12.37 5.30 -25.14
N LEU A 22 11.13 5.09 -25.63
CA LEU A 22 10.21 4.10 -25.06
C LEU A 22 10.79 2.68 -24.98
N PRO A 23 11.42 2.11 -26.03
CA PRO A 23 11.95 0.75 -25.96
C PRO A 23 13.02 0.58 -24.89
N GLU A 24 13.85 1.60 -24.67
CA GLU A 24 14.88 1.58 -23.63
C GLU A 24 14.26 1.62 -22.24
N VAL A 25 13.30 2.52 -22.02
CA VAL A 25 12.57 2.63 -20.73
C VAL A 25 11.84 1.33 -20.42
N VAL A 26 11.09 0.79 -21.38
CA VAL A 26 10.37 -0.48 -21.21
C VAL A 26 11.35 -1.63 -20.98
N GLY A 27 12.45 -1.69 -21.74
CA GLY A 27 13.49 -2.70 -21.57
C GLY A 27 14.11 -2.67 -20.18
N ASN A 28 14.37 -1.48 -19.64
CA ASN A 28 14.88 -1.31 -18.28
C ASN A 28 13.86 -1.74 -17.22
N MET A 29 12.58 -1.39 -17.38
CA MET A 29 11.51 -1.87 -16.50
C MET A 29 11.38 -3.39 -16.52
N MET A 30 11.45 -4.02 -17.70
CA MET A 30 11.39 -5.48 -17.83
C MET A 30 12.56 -6.17 -17.11
N LYS A 31 13.79 -5.64 -17.24
CA LYS A 31 14.97 -6.16 -16.53
C LYS A 31 14.80 -6.05 -15.01
N GLN A 32 14.31 -4.91 -14.54
CA GLN A 32 14.03 -4.69 -13.11
C GLN A 32 12.97 -5.67 -12.60
N HIS A 33 11.86 -5.82 -13.33
CA HIS A 33 10.79 -6.75 -12.97
C HIS A 33 11.27 -8.21 -12.96
N ALA A 34 12.07 -8.62 -13.95
CA ALA A 34 12.64 -9.96 -14.01
C ALA A 34 13.56 -10.24 -12.80
N THR A 35 14.38 -9.25 -12.43
CA THR A 35 15.26 -9.34 -11.25
C THR A 35 14.43 -9.46 -9.97
N MET A 36 13.40 -8.64 -9.82
CA MET A 36 12.49 -8.66 -8.67
C MET A 36 11.77 -10.01 -8.54
N SER A 37 11.25 -10.52 -9.65
CA SER A 37 10.59 -11.83 -9.72
C SER A 37 11.55 -12.95 -9.28
N LYS A 38 12.80 -12.93 -9.77
CA LYS A 38 13.83 -13.90 -9.38
C LYS A 38 14.14 -13.86 -7.89
N LEU A 39 14.28 -12.66 -7.31
CA LEU A 39 14.52 -12.49 -5.86
C LEU A 39 13.35 -13.02 -5.04
N ASN A 40 12.12 -12.72 -5.45
CA ASN A 40 10.90 -13.21 -4.77
C ASN A 40 10.79 -14.74 -4.84
N SER A 41 11.00 -15.33 -6.02
CA SER A 41 11.01 -16.79 -6.16
C SER A 41 12.07 -17.44 -5.29
N LYS A 42 13.28 -16.87 -5.23
CA LYS A 42 14.36 -17.37 -4.37
C LYS A 42 13.99 -17.25 -2.89
N PHE A 43 13.47 -16.10 -2.46
CA PHE A 43 13.05 -15.86 -1.09
C PHE A 43 12.03 -16.90 -0.59
N TYR A 44 11.00 -17.20 -1.38
CA TYR A 44 10.00 -18.21 -1.00
C TYR A 44 10.47 -19.66 -1.17
N ALA A 45 11.53 -19.90 -1.94
CA ALA A 45 12.20 -21.19 -1.99
C ALA A 45 13.07 -21.42 -0.75
N ASP A 46 13.78 -20.37 -0.31
CA ASP A 46 14.64 -20.40 0.88
C ASP A 46 13.81 -20.42 2.19
N TYR A 47 12.64 -19.79 2.20
CA TYR A 47 11.73 -19.69 3.35
C TYR A 47 10.29 -20.14 3.01
N PRO A 48 10.06 -21.45 2.78
CA PRO A 48 8.75 -21.96 2.39
C PRO A 48 7.66 -21.73 3.45
N GLU A 49 8.04 -21.56 4.72
CA GLU A 49 7.11 -21.27 5.82
C GLU A 49 6.34 -19.95 5.63
N PHE A 50 6.89 -19.00 4.87
CA PHE A 50 6.28 -17.69 4.64
C PHE A 50 5.23 -17.69 3.54
N GLN A 51 5.17 -18.74 2.70
CA GLN A 51 4.19 -18.82 1.60
C GLN A 51 2.74 -18.80 2.08
N LYS A 52 2.48 -19.29 3.29
CA LYS A 52 1.15 -19.31 3.93
C LYS A 52 0.78 -17.98 4.61
N HIS A 53 1.75 -17.06 4.77
CA HIS A 53 1.62 -15.82 5.53
C HIS A 53 2.06 -14.61 4.70
N LYS A 54 1.60 -14.53 3.45
CA LYS A 54 1.99 -13.47 2.50
C LYS A 54 1.60 -12.07 2.99
N ASP A 55 0.47 -11.97 3.69
CA ASP A 55 -0.02 -10.77 4.36
C ASP A 55 1.00 -10.24 5.39
N ALA A 56 1.54 -11.12 6.23
CA ALA A 56 2.57 -10.78 7.20
C ALA A 56 3.88 -10.35 6.52
N VAL A 57 4.26 -11.03 5.42
CA VAL A 57 5.45 -10.68 4.63
C VAL A 57 5.32 -9.27 4.05
N VAL A 58 4.20 -8.98 3.37
CA VAL A 58 3.93 -7.67 2.76
C VAL A 58 3.97 -6.56 3.82
N SER A 59 3.24 -6.74 4.92
CA SER A 59 3.18 -5.73 5.99
C SER A 59 4.55 -5.43 6.61
N VAL A 60 5.41 -6.44 6.79
CA VAL A 60 6.76 -6.24 7.32
C VAL A 60 7.67 -5.57 6.30
N ILE A 61 7.59 -5.97 5.03
CA ILE A 61 8.37 -5.35 3.95
C ILE A 61 8.02 -3.86 3.82
N GLU A 62 6.74 -3.51 3.74
CA GLU A 62 6.27 -2.13 3.64
C GLU A 62 6.74 -1.29 4.84
N LYS A 63 6.69 -1.86 6.04
CA LYS A 63 7.19 -1.19 7.25
C LYS A 63 8.69 -0.91 7.15
N LEU A 64 9.49 -1.91 6.77
CA LEU A 64 10.95 -1.77 6.68
C LEU A 64 11.37 -0.82 5.55
N ASP A 65 10.64 -0.81 4.45
CA ASP A 65 10.84 0.12 3.33
C ASP A 65 10.53 1.56 3.76
N ALA A 66 9.44 1.77 4.50
CA ALA A 66 9.10 3.08 5.05
C ALA A 66 10.12 3.59 6.08
N GLU A 67 10.72 2.69 6.86
CA GLU A 67 11.77 3.03 7.83
C GLU A 67 13.12 3.33 7.16
N ASN A 68 13.41 2.72 6.01
CA ASN A 68 14.65 2.96 5.27
C ASN A 68 14.45 2.92 3.74
N PRO A 69 14.03 4.03 3.12
CA PRO A 69 13.71 4.08 1.68
C PRO A 69 14.91 3.89 0.74
N PHE A 70 16.13 3.92 1.26
CA PHE A 70 17.36 3.82 0.47
C PHE A 70 18.01 2.43 0.55
N ILE A 71 17.39 1.50 1.27
CA ILE A 71 17.89 0.13 1.35
C ILE A 71 17.62 -0.62 0.04
N ASN A 72 18.57 -1.46 -0.38
CA ASN A 72 18.34 -2.36 -1.51
C ASN A 72 17.31 -3.41 -1.13
N TYR A 73 16.47 -3.80 -2.10
CA TYR A 73 15.43 -4.79 -1.88
C TYR A 73 15.97 -6.15 -1.37
N GLU A 74 17.13 -6.59 -1.87
CA GLU A 74 17.75 -7.84 -1.41
C GLU A 74 18.15 -7.78 0.07
N ASP A 75 18.77 -6.67 0.50
CA ASP A 75 19.13 -6.44 1.90
C ASP A 75 17.88 -6.29 2.79
N LEU A 76 16.82 -5.68 2.26
CA LEU A 76 15.53 -5.56 2.92
C LEU A 76 14.94 -6.94 3.21
N LEU A 77 14.92 -7.84 2.21
CA LEU A 77 14.40 -9.19 2.38
C LEU A 77 15.16 -9.96 3.48
N VAL A 78 16.48 -9.83 3.54
CA VAL A 78 17.29 -10.45 4.61
C VAL A 78 16.91 -9.91 5.98
N LYS A 79 16.73 -8.59 6.11
CA LYS A 79 16.30 -7.96 7.36
C LYS A 79 14.85 -8.28 7.73
N ALA A 80 14.00 -8.55 6.75
CA ALA A 80 12.60 -8.86 6.97
C ALA A 80 12.39 -10.24 7.60
N VAL A 81 13.23 -11.24 7.31
CA VAL A 81 13.10 -12.63 7.82
C VAL A 81 12.83 -12.71 9.33
N PRO A 82 13.67 -12.12 10.22
CA PRO A 82 13.42 -12.18 11.66
C PRO A 82 12.12 -11.49 12.08
N GLU A 83 11.77 -10.36 11.47
CA GLU A 83 10.56 -9.60 11.78
C GLU A 83 9.29 -10.32 11.31
N ILE A 84 9.33 -10.97 10.15
CA ILE A 84 8.25 -11.83 9.64
C ILE A 84 8.01 -12.98 10.61
N ARG A 85 9.05 -13.66 11.08
CA ARG A 85 8.92 -14.75 12.06
C ARG A 85 8.28 -14.27 13.36
N LYS A 86 8.71 -13.11 13.89
CA LYS A 86 8.09 -12.50 15.08
C LYS A 86 6.60 -12.23 14.83
N ARG A 87 6.25 -11.65 13.68
CA ARG A 87 4.86 -11.31 13.33
C ARG A 87 3.98 -12.54 13.23
N ILE A 88 4.45 -13.60 12.57
CA ILE A 88 3.71 -14.87 12.45
C ILE A 88 3.45 -15.48 13.84
N THR A 89 4.45 -15.48 14.72
CA THR A 89 4.29 -16.00 16.08
C THR A 89 3.28 -15.17 16.88
N LEU A 90 3.36 -13.84 16.81
CA LEU A 90 2.43 -12.94 17.51
C LEU A 90 0.98 -13.19 17.09
N VAL A 91 0.72 -13.33 15.79
CA VAL A 91 -0.63 -13.63 15.28
C VAL A 91 -1.14 -14.97 15.79
N LYS A 92 -0.29 -15.99 15.92
CA LYS A 92 -0.68 -17.30 16.49
C LYS A 92 -1.00 -17.24 17.98
N THR A 93 -0.37 -16.33 18.72
CA THR A 93 -0.58 -16.17 20.17
C THR A 93 -1.70 -15.21 20.53
N MET A 94 -2.26 -14.48 19.56
CA MET A 94 -3.39 -13.60 19.79
C MET A 94 -4.69 -14.42 19.80
N ASP A 95 -5.20 -14.70 21.01
CA ASP A 95 -6.58 -15.15 21.19
C ASP A 95 -7.50 -14.00 20.77
N VAL A 96 -7.97 -14.04 19.53
CA VAL A 96 -9.01 -13.14 19.07
C VAL A 96 -10.30 -13.62 19.74
N VAL A 97 -10.57 -13.08 20.92
CA VAL A 97 -11.88 -13.25 21.58
C VAL A 97 -12.91 -12.70 20.60
N ASN A 98 -13.71 -13.61 20.03
CA ASN A 98 -14.76 -13.26 19.09
C ASN A 98 -15.86 -12.58 19.90
N THR A 99 -15.71 -11.28 20.15
CA THR A 99 -16.68 -10.52 20.93
C THR A 99 -17.98 -10.47 20.14
N PRO A 100 -19.13 -10.82 20.74
CA PRO A 100 -20.40 -10.69 20.06
C PRO A 100 -20.57 -9.25 19.59
N SER A 101 -21.01 -9.08 18.34
CA SER A 101 -21.26 -7.76 17.76
C SER A 101 -22.13 -6.93 18.70
N PRO A 102 -21.76 -5.66 18.98
CA PRO A 102 -22.54 -4.83 19.89
C PRO A 102 -23.97 -4.73 19.35
N ASN A 103 -24.95 -4.93 20.23
CA ASN A 103 -26.36 -4.76 19.89
C ASN A 103 -26.58 -3.30 19.48
N ARG A 104 -26.85 -3.06 18.19
CA ARG A 104 -27.14 -1.72 17.63
C ARG A 104 -28.62 -1.36 17.74
N ASP A 105 -29.37 -2.06 18.58
CA ASP A 105 -30.74 -1.71 18.90
C ASP A 105 -30.76 -0.52 19.88
N TYR A 106 -30.96 0.67 19.32
CA TYR A 106 -31.05 1.93 20.07
C TYR A 106 -32.47 2.21 20.58
N SER A 107 -33.43 1.28 20.45
CA SER A 107 -34.85 1.48 20.80
C SER A 107 -35.10 1.87 22.26
N ASN A 108 -34.17 1.54 23.17
CA ASN A 108 -34.26 1.90 24.60
C ASN A 108 -33.39 3.11 25.00
N THR A 109 -32.82 3.82 24.03
CA THR A 109 -32.10 5.06 24.32
C THR A 109 -33.14 6.17 24.46
N ASN A 110 -33.49 6.54 25.70
CA ASN A 110 -34.28 7.73 25.99
C ASN A 110 -33.49 8.96 25.53
N ILE A 111 -33.65 9.33 24.26
CA ILE A 111 -33.26 10.64 23.76
C ILE A 111 -34.22 11.62 24.45
N ILE A 112 -33.71 12.33 25.46
CA ILE A 112 -34.42 13.47 26.03
C ILE A 112 -34.48 14.50 24.90
N ASP A 113 -35.65 14.62 24.29
CA ASP A 113 -35.92 15.59 23.23
C ASP A 113 -35.86 17.00 23.86
N ILE A 114 -34.72 17.66 23.73
CA ILE A 114 -34.55 19.06 24.18
C ILE A 114 -35.17 19.99 23.13
N GLN A 115 -36.44 19.80 22.78
CA GLN A 115 -37.20 20.74 21.95
C GLN A 115 -38.66 20.82 22.39
N SER A 116 -38.90 21.56 23.48
CA SER A 116 -40.18 22.24 23.71
C SER A 116 -40.03 23.37 24.74
N THR A 117 -39.04 24.24 24.56
CA THR A 117 -39.14 25.61 25.10
C THR A 117 -40.04 26.40 24.15
N ASN A 118 -41.35 26.27 24.35
CA ASN A 118 -42.34 27.13 23.70
C ASN A 118 -42.07 28.57 24.12
N VAL A 119 -41.56 29.36 23.18
CA VAL A 119 -41.62 30.81 23.20
C VAL A 119 -42.97 31.22 22.58
N HIS A 120 -43.63 32.21 23.17
CA HIS A 120 -44.94 32.84 22.81
C HIS A 120 -46.20 32.13 23.33
N GLY A 121 -47.14 32.79 24.02
CA GLY A 121 -47.37 34.18 24.46
C GLY A 121 -48.37 34.11 25.65
N ALA A 122 -48.98 35.13 26.22
CA ALA A 122 -49.18 36.53 25.91
C ALA A 122 -49.75 37.20 27.20
N ILE A 123 -49.78 38.55 27.18
CA ILE A 123 -50.47 39.50 28.08
C ILE A 123 -49.69 39.90 29.34
#